data_AF-A0A2J4QIM0-F1
#
_entry.id   AF-A0A2J4QIM0-F1
#
_cell.length_a   1.000
_cell.length_b   1.000
_cell.length_c   1.000
_cell.angle_alpha   90.00
_cell.angle_beta   90.00
_cell.angle_gamma   90.00
#
_symmetry.space_group_name_H-M   'P 1'
#
loop_
_entity.id
_entity.type
_entity.pdbx_description
1 polymer ?
#
loop_
_entity_poly.entity_id
_entity_poly.type
_entity_poly.pdbx_seq_one_letter_code
_entity_poly.pdbx_strand_id
1 'polypeptide(L)'
;MQSLWPFLTRELRDAPGRANYTLRLTLSCAVLIVLFMTLHIPFLAVALIVVFYVSQPNVLMIKLVSVVFVLTVSVALGGVLLIIKWTYDYPLIRLVASVILFFCAIYLMRVLGKLGLAFFVVALAVIYAQTFPSMTSQSEILVRLLLWLWVAINTAILVTLLVNACFQQAFPGYQFKARLVVMLRQTARRLSQPDDGTPPPTVTEIAGQFNQLRSLYQQAARATPEIAASPQAWQSLMAAALSCSHLTALLQPGDDHPDARRRIASQLNALADNLPAAAEVQPLIVPRDGANSAILQEIAEVLARLARGETIPLPQGEVEKAPLLLPDAWSNPAYLHFALKTLLATLLCYVFYTAADWQGIHTIMLSCVIVAQPGLGATMQKTWLRIGGALLATLIALLLIVFVQPWTDSLS
;
A
#
# COMPACT_ATOMS: atom_id res chain seq x y z
N MET A 1 28.30 -1.98 -11.21
CA MET A 1 27.53 -0.82 -10.71
C MET A 1 26.63 -0.36 -11.85
N GLN A 2 25.32 -0.58 -11.77
CA GLN A 2 24.39 -0.04 -12.78
C GLN A 2 24.48 1.48 -12.73
N SER A 3 24.60 2.16 -13.87
CA SER A 3 24.68 3.62 -13.90
C SER A 3 23.43 4.22 -13.25
N LEU A 4 23.63 5.25 -12.41
CA LEU A 4 22.56 5.86 -11.61
C LEU A 4 21.42 6.40 -12.48
N TRP A 5 21.71 6.82 -13.71
CA TRP A 5 20.75 7.41 -14.63
C TRP A 5 19.68 6.43 -15.16
N PRO A 6 20.02 5.24 -15.72
CA PRO A 6 19.03 4.23 -16.08
C PRO A 6 18.26 3.67 -14.87
N PHE A 7 18.89 3.63 -13.70
CA PHE A 7 18.20 3.26 -12.45
C PHE A 7 17.14 4.31 -12.08
N LEU A 8 17.51 5.60 -12.05
CA LEU A 8 16.60 6.70 -11.74
C LEU A 8 15.46 6.80 -12.75
N THR A 9 15.76 6.73 -14.06
CA THR A 9 14.71 6.76 -15.09
C THR A 9 13.78 5.56 -15.03
N ARG A 10 14.26 4.37 -14.66
CA ARG A 10 13.39 3.21 -14.42
C ARG A 10 12.50 3.41 -13.19
N GLU A 11 13.04 4.00 -12.12
CA GLU A 11 12.31 4.20 -10.86
C GLU A 11 11.37 5.42 -10.89
N LEU A 12 11.64 6.40 -11.75
CA LEU A 12 10.80 7.60 -11.99
C LEU A 12 9.76 7.40 -13.09
N ARG A 13 9.81 6.30 -13.87
CA ARG A 13 8.78 6.01 -14.87
C ARG A 13 7.40 5.94 -14.23
N ASP A 14 6.44 6.57 -14.89
CA ASP A 14 5.04 6.59 -14.49
C ASP A 14 4.45 5.19 -14.54
N ALA A 15 4.39 4.53 -13.38
CA ALA A 15 3.57 3.34 -13.22
C ALA A 15 2.10 3.75 -13.05
N PRO A 16 1.16 3.10 -13.74
CA PRO A 16 -0.26 3.45 -13.66
C PRO A 16 -0.75 3.39 -12.21
N GLY A 17 -1.27 4.51 -11.71
CA GLY A 17 -1.76 4.66 -10.33
C GLY A 17 -0.83 5.36 -9.34
N ARG A 18 0.46 5.58 -9.66
CA ARG A 18 1.39 6.31 -8.78
C ARG A 18 1.01 7.79 -8.63
N ALA A 19 0.71 8.49 -9.71
CA ALA A 19 0.34 9.91 -9.68
C ALA A 19 -0.86 10.17 -8.73
N ASN A 20 -1.89 9.33 -8.81
CA ASN A 20 -3.07 9.45 -7.96
C ASN A 20 -2.76 9.11 -6.49
N TYR A 21 -1.87 8.14 -6.23
CA TYR A 21 -1.41 7.87 -4.87
C TYR A 21 -0.61 9.06 -4.31
N THR A 22 0.33 9.60 -5.09
CA THR A 22 1.12 10.79 -4.71
C THR A 22 0.21 11.98 -4.44
N LEU A 23 -0.77 12.26 -5.30
CA LEU A 23 -1.69 13.38 -5.12
C LEU A 23 -2.50 13.26 -3.83
N ARG A 24 -3.06 12.07 -3.53
CA ARG A 24 -3.81 11.82 -2.28
C ARG A 24 -2.92 11.99 -1.05
N LEU A 25 -1.69 11.53 -1.13
CA LEU A 25 -0.71 11.65 -0.05
C LEU A 25 -0.33 13.12 0.18
N THR A 26 0.00 13.86 -0.87
CA THR A 26 0.31 15.29 -0.82
C THR A 26 -0.86 16.09 -0.27
N LEU A 27 -2.09 15.81 -0.74
CA LEU A 27 -3.29 16.49 -0.24
C LEU A 27 -3.54 16.19 1.24
N SER A 28 -3.36 14.93 1.67
CA SER A 28 -3.50 14.54 3.09
C SER A 28 -2.48 15.29 3.96
N CYS A 29 -1.22 15.36 3.53
CA CYS A 29 -0.18 16.11 4.22
C CYS A 29 -0.49 17.62 4.26
N ALA A 30 -0.93 18.21 3.14
CA ALA A 30 -1.25 19.63 3.06
C ALA A 30 -2.40 20.01 4.01
N VAL A 31 -3.50 19.23 4.00
CA VAL A 31 -4.63 19.44 4.91
C VAL A 31 -4.19 19.30 6.36
N LEU A 32 -3.35 18.32 6.68
CA LEU A 32 -2.87 18.09 8.04
C LEU A 32 -1.97 19.25 8.51
N ILE A 33 -1.07 19.74 7.66
CA ILE A 33 -0.21 20.89 7.97
C ILE A 33 -1.05 22.12 8.26
N VAL A 34 -2.00 22.46 7.38
CA VAL A 34 -2.90 23.61 7.58
C VAL A 34 -3.68 23.44 8.88
N LEU A 35 -4.31 22.29 9.10
CA LEU A 35 -5.14 22.05 10.28
C LEU A 35 -4.34 22.12 11.58
N PHE A 36 -3.14 21.53 11.64
CA PHE A 36 -2.31 21.54 12.85
C PHE A 36 -1.70 22.91 13.12
N MET A 37 -1.29 23.63 12.08
CA MET A 37 -0.74 24.99 12.24
C MET A 37 -1.83 25.99 12.63
N THR A 38 -3.02 25.92 12.02
CA THR A 38 -4.14 26.80 12.37
C THR A 38 -4.67 26.53 13.77
N LEU A 39 -4.90 25.26 14.14
CA LEU A 39 -5.42 24.89 15.46
C LEU A 39 -4.32 24.77 16.53
N HIS A 40 -3.07 25.04 16.18
CA HIS A 40 -1.90 24.92 17.06
C HIS A 40 -1.82 23.56 17.76
N ILE A 41 -2.17 22.49 17.04
CA ILE A 41 -2.12 21.11 17.54
C ILE A 41 -0.66 20.65 17.57
N PRO A 42 -0.15 20.14 18.71
CA PRO A 42 1.23 19.67 18.80
C PRO A 42 1.43 18.37 18.01
N PHE A 43 2.70 17.98 17.82
CA PHE A 43 3.10 16.69 17.22
C PHE A 43 2.76 16.51 15.73
N LEU A 44 2.75 17.59 14.93
CA LEU A 44 2.57 17.53 13.48
C LEU A 44 3.50 16.51 12.80
N ALA A 45 4.76 16.43 13.20
CA ALA A 45 5.72 15.48 12.63
C ALA A 45 5.27 14.01 12.77
N VAL A 46 4.76 13.64 13.95
CA VAL A 46 4.22 12.29 14.20
C VAL A 46 2.99 12.05 13.34
N ALA A 47 2.09 13.03 13.27
CA ALA A 47 0.89 12.95 12.46
C ALA A 47 1.20 12.73 10.97
N LEU A 48 2.18 13.45 10.41
CA LEU A 48 2.64 13.27 9.03
C LEU A 48 3.24 11.88 8.80
N ILE A 49 4.08 11.39 9.72
CA ILE A 49 4.62 10.02 9.64
C ILE A 49 3.46 9.02 9.58
N VAL A 50 2.45 9.17 10.44
CA VAL A 50 1.27 8.29 10.44
C VAL A 50 0.56 8.30 9.08
N VAL A 51 0.39 9.45 8.43
CA VAL A 51 -0.21 9.53 7.08
C VAL A 51 0.56 8.65 6.06
N PHE A 52 1.89 8.70 6.05
CA PHE A 52 2.70 7.90 5.14
C PHE A 52 2.52 6.39 5.33
N TYR A 53 2.27 5.94 6.55
CA TYR A 53 2.06 4.53 6.86
C TYR A 53 0.60 4.09 6.66
N VAL A 54 -0.36 4.92 7.07
CA VAL A 54 -1.80 4.63 6.92
C VAL A 54 -2.23 4.64 5.46
N SER A 55 -1.61 5.48 4.63
CA SER A 55 -1.90 5.53 3.19
C SER A 55 -1.55 4.19 2.54
N GLN A 56 -2.58 3.50 2.04
CA GLN A 56 -2.45 2.23 1.32
C GLN A 56 -3.09 2.38 -0.08
N PRO A 57 -2.62 1.61 -1.08
CA PRO A 57 -3.19 1.68 -2.43
C PRO A 57 -4.67 1.25 -2.49
N ASN A 58 -5.14 0.42 -1.54
CA ASN A 58 -6.50 -0.13 -1.50
C ASN A 58 -7.37 0.51 -0.40
N VAL A 59 -8.47 1.20 -0.76
CA VAL A 59 -9.36 1.90 0.19
C VAL A 59 -10.13 0.98 1.13
N LEU A 60 -10.51 -0.23 0.69
CA LEU A 60 -11.19 -1.18 1.56
C LEU A 60 -10.28 -1.63 2.71
N MET A 61 -9.00 -1.85 2.39
CA MET A 61 -8.00 -2.10 3.42
C MET A 61 -7.84 -0.87 4.30
N ILE A 62 -7.76 0.36 3.74
CA ILE A 62 -7.70 1.58 4.57
C ILE A 62 -8.87 1.67 5.56
N LYS A 63 -10.13 1.41 5.15
CA LYS A 63 -11.29 1.48 6.07
C LYS A 63 -11.18 0.49 7.23
N LEU A 64 -10.97 -0.79 6.92
CA LEU A 64 -10.88 -1.84 7.94
C LEU A 64 -9.65 -1.66 8.82
N VAL A 65 -8.51 -1.33 8.21
CA VAL A 65 -7.25 -1.09 8.90
C VAL A 65 -7.37 0.15 9.79
N SER A 66 -8.00 1.24 9.34
CA SER A 66 -8.13 2.46 10.15
C SER A 66 -8.92 2.24 11.43
N VAL A 67 -10.01 1.46 11.40
CA VAL A 67 -10.76 1.11 12.63
C VAL A 67 -9.88 0.33 13.60
N VAL A 68 -9.14 -0.66 13.09
CA VAL A 68 -8.18 -1.45 13.90
C VAL A 68 -7.06 -0.55 14.44
N PHE A 69 -6.57 0.41 13.66
CA PHE A 69 -5.55 1.38 14.07
C PHE A 69 -6.05 2.24 15.23
N VAL A 70 -7.22 2.87 15.10
CA VAL A 70 -7.82 3.71 16.15
C VAL A 70 -7.98 2.91 17.44
N LEU A 71 -8.50 1.68 17.35
CA LEU A 71 -8.67 0.80 18.50
C LEU A 71 -7.32 0.44 19.14
N THR A 72 -6.36 -0.02 18.34
CA THR A 72 -5.05 -0.48 18.84
C THR A 72 -4.24 0.66 19.46
N VAL A 73 -4.23 1.85 18.83
CA VAL A 73 -3.58 3.04 19.38
C VAL A 73 -4.24 3.47 20.68
N SER A 74 -5.57 3.42 20.77
CA SER A 74 -6.30 3.76 21.99
C SER A 74 -5.97 2.80 23.13
N VAL A 75 -5.94 1.50 22.87
CA VAL A 75 -5.56 0.48 23.86
C VAL A 75 -4.10 0.65 24.29
N ALA A 76 -3.19 0.90 23.35
CA ALA A 76 -1.78 1.06 23.66
C ALA A 76 -1.50 2.34 24.48
N LEU A 77 -2.04 3.49 24.07
CA LEU A 77 -1.87 4.75 24.81
C LEU A 77 -2.60 4.71 26.17
N GLY A 78 -3.75 4.03 26.25
CA GLY A 78 -4.41 3.72 27.52
C GLY A 78 -3.55 2.83 28.42
N GLY A 79 -2.86 1.84 27.85
CA GLY A 79 -1.88 1.01 28.56
C GLY A 79 -0.69 1.83 29.08
N VAL A 80 -0.16 2.76 28.27
CA VAL A 80 0.89 3.69 28.71
C VAL A 80 0.41 4.60 29.84
N LEU A 81 -0.81 5.14 29.74
CA LEU A 81 -1.43 5.91 30.84
C LEU A 81 -1.53 5.08 32.12
N LEU A 82 -1.94 3.81 32.01
CA LEU A 82 -2.06 2.92 33.17
C LEU A 82 -0.70 2.62 33.80
N ILE A 83 0.33 2.37 32.98
CA ILE A 83 1.71 2.20 33.45
C ILE A 83 2.16 3.45 34.19
N ILE A 84 1.94 4.64 33.61
CA ILE A 84 2.31 5.92 34.23
C ILE A 84 1.59 6.09 35.58
N LYS A 85 0.28 5.78 35.63
CA LYS A 85 -0.52 5.90 36.86
C LYS A 85 0.00 5.02 38.00
N TRP A 86 0.37 3.77 37.70
CA TRP A 86 0.81 2.81 38.71
C TRP A 86 2.29 2.95 39.08
N THR A 87 3.06 3.60 38.22
CA THR A 87 4.53 3.56 38.28
C THR A 87 5.13 4.96 38.40
N TYR A 88 4.34 5.92 38.88
CA TYR A 88 4.73 7.33 38.95
C TYR A 88 6.00 7.52 39.78
N ASP A 89 6.09 6.87 40.93
CA ASP A 89 7.20 6.98 41.88
C ASP A 89 8.40 6.08 41.56
N TYR A 90 8.27 5.17 40.58
CA TYR A 90 9.29 4.14 40.29
C TYR A 90 9.77 4.18 38.83
N PRO A 91 10.68 5.10 38.46
CA PRO A 91 11.14 5.26 37.07
C PRO A 91 11.64 3.97 36.39
N LEU A 92 12.29 3.08 37.15
CA LEU A 92 12.82 1.82 36.62
C LEU A 92 11.72 0.84 36.18
N ILE A 93 10.68 0.67 37.01
CA ILE A 93 9.55 -0.22 36.69
C ILE A 93 8.80 0.31 35.46
N ARG A 94 8.69 1.65 35.34
CA ARG A 94 8.03 2.30 34.20
C ARG A 94 8.77 2.01 32.90
N LEU A 95 10.11 2.10 32.94
CA LEU A 95 10.97 1.82 31.81
C LEU A 95 10.87 0.34 31.40
N VAL A 96 10.94 -0.59 32.35
CA VAL A 96 10.81 -2.03 32.07
C VAL A 96 9.45 -2.38 31.47
N ALA A 97 8.35 -1.90 32.07
CA ALA A 97 7.00 -2.14 31.56
C ALA A 97 6.81 -1.60 30.13
N SER A 98 7.37 -0.43 29.86
CA SER A 98 7.27 0.21 28.55
C SER A 98 8.14 -0.45 27.48
N VAL A 99 9.31 -0.96 27.88
CA VAL A 99 10.16 -1.80 27.03
C VAL A 99 9.45 -3.08 26.64
N ILE A 100 8.76 -3.73 27.58
CA ILE A 100 7.96 -4.94 27.30
C ILE A 100 6.81 -4.61 26.33
N LEU A 101 6.10 -3.51 26.56
CA LEU A 101 5.00 -3.08 25.69
C LEU A 101 5.49 -2.75 24.28
N PHE A 102 6.62 -2.05 24.17
CA PHE A 102 7.26 -1.73 22.90
C PHE A 102 7.75 -3.00 22.17
N PHE A 103 8.39 -3.92 22.88
CA PHE A 103 8.83 -5.21 22.35
C PHE A 103 7.64 -6.02 21.81
N CYS A 104 6.55 -6.08 22.57
CA CYS A 104 5.30 -6.71 22.17
C CYS A 104 4.76 -6.09 20.87
N ALA A 105 4.72 -4.76 20.77
CA ALA A 105 4.27 -4.08 19.57
C ALA A 105 5.15 -4.41 18.34
N ILE A 106 6.48 -4.38 18.46
CA ILE A 106 7.38 -4.73 17.35
C ILE A 106 7.30 -6.21 16.99
N TYR A 107 7.08 -7.09 17.96
CA TYR A 107 6.88 -8.52 17.70
C TYR A 107 5.57 -8.76 16.95
N LEU A 108 4.45 -8.19 17.41
CA LEU A 108 3.15 -8.29 16.75
C LEU A 108 3.18 -7.67 15.35
N MET A 109 3.95 -6.60 15.14
CA MET A 109 4.18 -6.02 13.81
C MET A 109 4.71 -7.04 12.79
N ARG A 110 5.47 -8.05 13.23
CA ARG A 110 6.06 -9.05 12.35
C ARG A 110 5.22 -10.33 12.24
N VAL A 111 4.48 -10.66 13.29
CA VAL A 111 3.63 -11.85 13.36
C VAL A 111 2.30 -11.65 12.63
N LEU A 112 1.69 -10.47 12.75
CA LEU A 112 0.43 -10.15 12.11
C LEU A 112 0.70 -9.64 10.69
N GLY A 113 0.37 -10.43 9.67
CA GLY A 113 0.76 -10.15 8.28
C GLY A 113 0.34 -8.76 7.78
N LYS A 114 -0.90 -8.60 7.30
CA LYS A 114 -1.40 -7.30 6.78
C LYS A 114 -1.71 -6.29 7.88
N LEU A 115 -1.96 -6.76 9.10
CA LEU A 115 -2.25 -5.91 10.27
C LEU A 115 -0.99 -5.39 10.98
N GLY A 116 0.19 -5.92 10.66
CA GLY A 116 1.44 -5.55 11.34
C GLY A 116 1.79 -4.07 11.22
N LEU A 117 1.33 -3.41 10.15
CA LEU A 117 1.48 -1.97 9.97
C LEU A 117 0.80 -1.14 11.08
N ALA A 118 -0.29 -1.65 11.67
CA ALA A 118 -0.95 -1.00 12.81
C ALA A 118 -0.03 -0.97 14.03
N PHE A 119 0.62 -2.10 14.29
CA PHE A 119 1.54 -2.24 15.40
C PHE A 119 2.83 -1.44 15.22
N PHE A 120 3.21 -1.11 13.99
CA PHE A 120 4.28 -0.15 13.74
C PHE A 120 3.94 1.25 14.28
N VAL A 121 2.75 1.78 13.96
CA VAL A 121 2.33 3.10 14.46
C VAL A 121 2.15 3.08 15.97
N VAL A 122 1.66 1.97 16.53
CA VAL A 122 1.57 1.76 17.96
C VAL A 122 2.97 1.77 18.60
N ALA A 123 3.93 1.03 18.05
CA ALA A 123 5.31 1.03 18.56
C ALA A 123 5.93 2.43 18.51
N LEU A 124 5.67 3.19 17.44
CA LEU A 124 6.10 4.58 17.29
C LEU A 124 5.46 5.49 18.35
N ALA A 125 4.16 5.34 18.60
CA ALA A 125 3.45 6.11 19.61
C ALA A 125 3.92 5.79 21.03
N VAL A 126 4.12 4.50 21.33
CA VAL A 126 4.60 4.01 22.63
C VAL A 126 6.00 4.54 22.91
N ILE A 127 6.92 4.43 21.93
CA ILE A 127 8.29 4.89 22.13
C ILE A 127 8.36 6.42 22.26
N TYR A 128 7.51 7.14 21.53
CA TYR A 128 7.42 8.58 21.67
C TYR A 128 6.86 8.99 23.04
N ALA A 129 5.83 8.28 23.53
CA ALA A 129 5.27 8.54 24.85
C ALA A 129 6.28 8.34 25.99
N GLN A 130 7.33 7.53 25.80
CA GLN A 130 8.39 7.35 26.80
C GLN A 130 9.28 8.57 26.99
N THR A 131 9.29 9.51 26.05
CA THR A 131 10.10 10.73 26.19
C THR A 131 9.39 11.78 27.05
N PHE A 132 8.08 11.66 27.27
CA PHE A 132 7.34 12.66 28.03
C PHE A 132 7.70 12.70 29.53
N PRO A 133 7.85 11.56 30.24
CA PRO A 133 8.23 11.58 31.64
C PRO A 133 9.64 12.12 31.92
N SER A 134 10.53 12.14 30.93
CA SER A 134 11.86 12.76 31.07
C SER A 134 11.82 14.27 30.81
N MET A 135 10.81 14.77 30.10
CA MET A 135 10.67 16.20 29.79
C MET A 135 9.87 16.97 30.85
N THR A 136 8.95 16.32 31.55
CA THR A 136 8.10 16.97 32.56
C THR A 136 7.94 16.12 33.81
N SER A 137 8.09 16.76 34.97
CA SER A 137 7.78 16.19 36.28
C SER A 137 6.32 16.42 36.71
N GLN A 138 5.55 17.17 35.92
CA GLN A 138 4.14 17.46 36.20
C GLN A 138 3.23 16.42 35.54
N SER A 139 2.49 15.69 36.36
CA SER A 139 1.56 14.63 35.95
C SER A 139 0.45 15.11 35.03
N GLU A 140 -0.09 16.32 35.25
CA GLU A 140 -1.15 16.88 34.40
C GLU A 140 -0.66 17.12 32.96
N ILE A 141 0.53 17.71 32.81
CA ILE A 141 1.14 17.95 31.50
C ILE A 141 1.41 16.63 30.80
N LEU A 142 1.89 15.62 31.53
CA LEU A 142 2.16 14.29 30.98
C LEU A 142 0.89 13.65 30.38
N VAL A 143 -0.22 13.69 31.11
CA VAL A 143 -1.51 13.19 30.61
C VAL A 143 -1.97 14.01 29.40
N ARG A 144 -1.84 15.34 29.45
CA ARG A 144 -2.23 16.22 28.34
C ARG A 144 -1.41 15.96 27.07
N LEU A 145 -0.09 15.77 27.17
CA LEU A 145 0.78 15.43 26.05
C LEU A 145 0.38 14.08 25.44
N LEU A 146 0.05 13.10 26.28
CA LEU A 146 -0.35 11.78 25.82
C LEU A 146 -1.73 11.78 25.12
N LEU A 147 -2.68 12.58 25.62
CA LEU A 147 -3.95 12.80 24.96
C LEU A 147 -3.78 13.56 23.64
N TRP A 148 -2.91 14.57 23.59
CA TRP A 148 -2.60 15.26 22.34
C TRP A 148 -1.93 14.35 21.32
N LEU A 149 -1.04 13.44 21.75
CA LEU A 149 -0.47 12.42 20.88
C LEU A 149 -1.55 11.50 20.31
N TRP A 150 -2.52 11.09 21.14
CA TRP A 150 -3.69 10.34 20.68
C TRP A 150 -4.50 11.12 19.65
N VAL A 151 -4.81 12.41 19.90
CA VAL A 151 -5.53 13.27 18.96
C VAL A 151 -4.77 13.42 17.65
N ALA A 152 -3.45 13.63 17.71
CA ALA A 152 -2.62 13.83 16.54
C ALA A 152 -2.64 12.59 15.61
N ILE A 153 -2.48 11.39 16.18
CA ILE A 153 -2.50 10.14 15.44
C ILE A 153 -3.89 9.87 14.83
N ASN A 154 -4.96 10.04 15.62
CA ASN A 154 -6.33 9.79 15.14
C ASN A 154 -6.77 10.80 14.09
N THR A 155 -6.37 12.07 14.23
CA THR A 155 -6.64 13.10 13.22
C THR A 155 -5.93 12.79 11.91
N ALA A 156 -4.68 12.34 11.95
CA ALA A 156 -3.95 11.90 10.76
C ALA A 156 -4.66 10.74 10.05
N ILE A 157 -5.14 9.74 10.79
CA ILE A 157 -5.92 8.61 10.26
C ILE A 157 -7.22 9.12 9.62
N LEU A 158 -7.96 9.99 10.31
CA LEU A 158 -9.23 10.53 9.85
C LEU A 158 -9.07 11.36 8.57
N VAL A 159 -8.12 12.28 8.53
CA VAL A 159 -7.84 13.11 7.34
C VAL A 159 -7.46 12.22 6.16
N THR A 160 -6.59 11.23 6.38
CA THR A 160 -6.20 10.27 5.34
C THR A 160 -7.40 9.49 4.80
N LEU A 161 -8.33 9.08 5.67
CA LEU A 161 -9.57 8.42 5.28
C LEU A 161 -10.48 9.33 4.46
N LEU A 162 -10.71 10.56 4.91
CA LEU A 162 -11.57 11.54 4.26
C LEU A 162 -11.04 11.90 2.87
N VAL A 163 -9.74 12.21 2.78
CA VAL A 163 -9.09 12.46 1.50
C VAL A 163 -9.26 11.26 0.59
N ASN A 164 -8.97 10.04 1.05
CA ASN A 164 -9.14 8.84 0.22
C ASN A 164 -10.59 8.58 -0.20
N ALA A 165 -11.57 8.95 0.63
CA ALA A 165 -12.99 8.83 0.30
C ALA A 165 -13.42 9.79 -0.83
N CYS A 166 -12.77 10.95 -0.97
CA CYS A 166 -13.04 11.91 -2.04
C CYS A 166 -12.56 11.44 -3.44
N PHE A 167 -11.66 10.46 -3.54
CA PHE A 167 -11.14 9.98 -4.83
C PHE A 167 -11.80 8.68 -5.27
N GLN A 168 -12.66 8.75 -6.30
CA GLN A 168 -13.33 7.58 -6.89
C GLN A 168 -12.36 6.50 -7.40
N GLN A 169 -11.17 6.90 -7.84
CA GLN A 169 -10.12 6.01 -8.35
C GLN A 169 -9.49 5.13 -7.25
N ALA A 170 -9.75 5.47 -5.99
CA ALA A 170 -9.26 4.75 -4.83
C ALA A 170 -10.14 3.52 -4.51
N PHE A 171 -11.37 3.47 -5.06
CA PHE A 171 -12.29 2.37 -4.83
C PHE A 171 -11.85 1.11 -5.61
N PRO A 172 -11.89 -0.08 -4.97
CA PRO A 172 -11.42 -1.32 -5.59
C PRO A 172 -12.25 -1.72 -6.83
N GLY A 173 -13.52 -1.33 -6.89
CA GLY A 173 -14.36 -1.54 -8.08
C GLY A 173 -13.84 -0.80 -9.32
N TYR A 174 -13.45 0.46 -9.17
CA TYR A 174 -12.85 1.23 -10.26
C TYR A 174 -11.51 0.63 -10.69
N GLN A 175 -10.65 0.26 -9.74
CA GLN A 175 -9.35 -0.35 -10.03
C GLN A 175 -9.49 -1.70 -10.73
N PHE A 176 -10.46 -2.53 -10.32
CA PHE A 176 -10.79 -3.79 -10.98
C PHE A 176 -11.26 -3.55 -12.42
N LYS A 177 -12.25 -2.67 -12.64
CA LYS A 177 -12.74 -2.31 -13.99
C LYS A 177 -11.60 -1.76 -14.86
N ALA A 178 -10.83 -0.81 -14.35
CA ALA A 178 -9.71 -0.21 -15.10
C ALA A 178 -8.64 -1.25 -15.47
N ARG A 179 -8.30 -2.17 -14.55
CA ARG A 179 -7.32 -3.23 -14.84
C ARG A 179 -7.83 -4.22 -15.88
N LEU A 180 -9.12 -4.55 -15.82
CA LEU A 180 -9.81 -5.42 -16.76
C LEU A 180 -9.85 -4.81 -18.16
N VAL A 181 -10.17 -3.52 -18.28
CA VAL A 181 -10.10 -2.73 -19.52
C VAL A 181 -8.68 -2.75 -20.11
N VAL A 182 -7.66 -2.49 -19.27
CA VAL A 182 -6.26 -2.51 -19.72
C VAL A 182 -5.89 -3.89 -20.26
N MET A 183 -6.30 -4.97 -19.59
CA MET A 183 -6.02 -6.34 -20.03
C MET A 183 -6.68 -6.65 -21.37
N LEU A 184 -7.98 -6.35 -21.52
CA LEU A 184 -8.72 -6.54 -22.77
C LEU A 184 -8.08 -5.77 -23.94
N ARG A 185 -7.70 -4.52 -23.72
CA ARG A 185 -7.03 -3.68 -24.74
C ARG A 185 -5.64 -4.19 -25.09
N GLN A 186 -4.88 -4.72 -24.11
CA GLN A 186 -3.58 -5.34 -24.37
C GLN A 186 -3.71 -6.61 -25.21
N THR A 187 -4.68 -7.45 -24.90
CA THR A 187 -5.02 -8.65 -25.69
C THR A 187 -5.44 -8.26 -27.11
N ALA A 188 -6.30 -7.25 -27.26
CA ALA A 188 -6.74 -6.73 -28.56
C ALA A 188 -5.56 -6.21 -29.39
N ARG A 189 -4.64 -5.44 -28.78
CA ARG A 189 -3.45 -4.90 -29.46
C ARG A 189 -2.56 -6.02 -30.00
N ARG A 190 -2.25 -7.03 -29.18
CA ARG A 190 -1.44 -8.20 -29.61
C ARG A 190 -2.05 -8.97 -30.77
N LEU A 191 -3.38 -9.09 -30.80
CA LEU A 191 -4.08 -9.70 -31.92
C LEU A 191 -3.98 -8.85 -33.19
N SER A 192 -4.11 -7.52 -33.07
CA SER A 192 -4.05 -6.60 -34.21
C SER A 192 -2.63 -6.33 -34.75
N GLN A 193 -1.62 -6.46 -33.89
CA GLN A 193 -0.21 -6.16 -34.19
C GLN A 193 0.66 -7.30 -33.65
N PRO A 194 0.82 -8.40 -34.42
CA PRO A 194 1.55 -9.59 -33.99
C PRO A 194 3.05 -9.35 -33.82
N ASP A 195 3.58 -8.32 -34.49
CA ASP A 195 5.01 -8.08 -34.67
C ASP A 195 5.52 -6.80 -33.95
N ASP A 196 4.76 -6.30 -32.96
CA ASP A 196 5.07 -5.05 -32.23
C ASP A 196 6.33 -5.13 -31.34
N GLY A 197 7.16 -6.17 -31.50
CA GLY A 197 8.39 -6.40 -30.73
C GLY A 197 8.17 -6.61 -29.22
N THR A 198 6.92 -6.58 -28.74
CA THR A 198 6.61 -6.85 -27.34
C THR A 198 6.76 -8.35 -27.06
N PRO A 199 7.66 -8.77 -26.16
CA PRO A 199 7.81 -10.18 -25.85
C PRO A 199 6.50 -10.76 -25.30
N PRO A 200 6.22 -12.05 -25.58
CA PRO A 200 5.11 -12.75 -24.95
C PRO A 200 5.27 -12.71 -23.43
N PRO A 201 4.17 -12.62 -22.67
CA PRO A 201 4.23 -12.51 -21.23
C PRO A 201 4.76 -13.82 -20.66
N THR A 202 5.65 -13.73 -19.67
CA THR A 202 6.21 -14.94 -19.04
C THR A 202 5.12 -15.62 -18.21
N VAL A 203 5.17 -16.96 -18.05
CA VAL A 203 4.23 -17.72 -17.21
C VAL A 203 4.08 -17.13 -15.79
N THR A 204 5.17 -16.62 -15.23
CA THR A 204 5.19 -15.92 -13.93
C THR A 204 4.42 -14.61 -13.93
N GLU A 205 4.47 -13.84 -15.03
CA GLU A 205 3.73 -12.58 -15.18
C GLU A 205 2.24 -12.85 -15.34
N ILE A 206 1.85 -13.90 -16.07
CA ILE A 206 0.46 -14.34 -16.22
C ILE A 206 -0.11 -14.76 -14.85
N ALA A 207 0.65 -15.55 -14.08
CA ALA A 207 0.26 -15.95 -12.73
C ALA A 207 0.14 -14.74 -11.78
N GLY A 208 1.06 -13.78 -11.88
CA GLY A 208 1.01 -12.53 -11.12
C GLY A 208 -0.23 -11.68 -11.45
N GLN A 209 -0.56 -11.55 -12.74
CA GLN A 209 -1.74 -10.83 -13.23
C GLN A 209 -3.03 -11.49 -12.74
N PHE A 210 -3.12 -12.82 -12.81
CA PHE A 210 -4.26 -13.59 -12.30
C PHE A 210 -4.50 -13.32 -10.81
N ASN A 211 -3.45 -13.45 -9.99
CA ASN A 211 -3.54 -13.22 -8.54
C ASN A 211 -3.94 -11.78 -8.21
N GLN A 212 -3.39 -10.80 -8.94
CA GLN A 212 -3.71 -9.39 -8.76
C GLN A 212 -5.18 -9.12 -9.09
N LEU A 213 -5.67 -9.59 -10.24
CA LEU A 213 -7.04 -9.35 -10.70
C LEU A 213 -8.07 -10.02 -9.79
N ARG A 214 -7.81 -11.27 -9.36
CA ARG A 214 -8.68 -11.99 -8.41
C ARG A 214 -8.73 -11.32 -7.04
N SER A 215 -7.59 -10.83 -6.55
CA SER A 215 -7.53 -10.05 -5.29
C SER A 215 -8.35 -8.76 -5.39
N LEU A 216 -8.25 -8.04 -6.51
CA LEU A 216 -9.05 -6.84 -6.77
C LEU A 216 -10.53 -7.17 -6.86
N TYR A 217 -10.92 -8.25 -7.55
CA TYR A 217 -12.31 -8.71 -7.61
C TYR A 217 -12.87 -9.03 -6.23
N GLN A 218 -12.15 -9.80 -5.40
CA GLN A 218 -12.61 -10.12 -4.04
C GLN A 218 -12.82 -8.88 -3.17
N GLN A 219 -11.97 -7.86 -3.33
CA GLN A 219 -12.13 -6.58 -2.65
C GLN A 219 -13.31 -5.78 -3.23
N ALA A 220 -13.46 -5.78 -4.56
CA ALA A 220 -14.51 -5.07 -5.26
C ALA A 220 -15.90 -5.64 -4.96
N ALA A 221 -16.04 -6.96 -4.91
CA ALA A 221 -17.28 -7.66 -4.58
C ALA A 221 -17.77 -7.36 -3.15
N ARG A 222 -16.87 -7.00 -2.23
CA ARG A 222 -17.23 -6.60 -0.85
C ARG A 222 -17.54 -5.12 -0.72
N ALA A 223 -16.99 -4.29 -1.59
CA ALA A 223 -16.99 -2.83 -1.43
C ALA A 223 -17.90 -2.09 -2.41
N THR A 224 -18.25 -2.71 -3.55
CA THR A 224 -18.98 -2.07 -4.66
C THR A 224 -20.33 -2.76 -4.84
N PRO A 225 -21.46 -2.09 -4.59
CA PRO A 225 -22.78 -2.72 -4.65
C PRO A 225 -23.10 -3.25 -6.06
N GLU A 226 -22.67 -2.55 -7.11
CA GLU A 226 -22.84 -2.99 -8.51
C GLU A 226 -22.19 -4.35 -8.79
N ILE A 227 -20.99 -4.60 -8.23
CA ILE A 227 -20.26 -5.86 -8.43
C ILE A 227 -20.82 -6.94 -7.50
N ALA A 228 -21.27 -6.56 -6.31
CA ALA A 228 -21.93 -7.45 -5.35
C ALA A 228 -23.31 -7.92 -5.84
N ALA A 229 -24.01 -7.12 -6.63
CA ALA A 229 -25.33 -7.43 -7.18
C ALA A 229 -25.29 -8.51 -8.28
N SER A 230 -24.21 -8.56 -9.08
CA SER A 230 -24.06 -9.50 -10.20
C SER A 230 -22.73 -10.28 -10.16
N PRO A 231 -22.46 -11.05 -9.08
CA PRO A 231 -21.15 -11.68 -8.87
C PRO A 231 -20.78 -12.65 -9.99
N GLN A 232 -21.75 -13.37 -10.55
CA GLN A 232 -21.54 -14.33 -11.64
C GLN A 232 -21.12 -13.65 -12.96
N ALA A 233 -21.75 -12.53 -13.32
CA ALA A 233 -21.43 -11.80 -14.56
C ALA A 233 -20.00 -11.22 -14.51
N TRP A 234 -19.59 -10.68 -13.36
CA TRP A 234 -18.23 -10.17 -13.19
C TRP A 234 -17.19 -11.28 -13.10
N GLN A 235 -17.55 -12.46 -12.57
CA GLN A 235 -16.68 -13.64 -12.57
C GLN A 235 -16.48 -14.20 -13.97
N SER A 236 -17.54 -14.33 -14.77
CA SER A 236 -17.45 -14.82 -16.14
C SER A 236 -16.67 -13.85 -17.02
N LEU A 237 -16.87 -12.53 -16.86
CA LEU A 237 -16.09 -11.52 -17.58
C LEU A 237 -14.61 -11.55 -17.20
N MET A 238 -14.30 -11.66 -15.91
CA MET A 238 -12.92 -11.85 -15.45
C MET A 238 -12.30 -13.12 -16.02
N ALA A 239 -13.02 -14.24 -16.00
CA ALA A 239 -12.57 -15.51 -16.55
C ALA A 239 -12.33 -15.42 -18.06
N ALA A 240 -13.27 -14.82 -18.81
CA ALA A 240 -13.15 -14.62 -20.25
C ALA A 240 -11.91 -13.79 -20.59
N ALA A 241 -11.73 -12.65 -19.93
CA ALA A 241 -10.58 -11.78 -20.18
C ALA A 241 -9.25 -12.49 -19.87
N LEU A 242 -9.20 -13.28 -18.80
CA LEU A 242 -8.03 -14.09 -18.45
C LEU A 242 -7.76 -15.18 -19.50
N SER A 243 -8.78 -15.94 -19.88
CA SER A 243 -8.67 -16.99 -20.91
C SER A 243 -8.21 -16.41 -22.24
N CYS A 244 -8.80 -15.29 -22.70
CA CYS A 244 -8.35 -14.61 -23.91
C CYS A 244 -6.89 -14.17 -23.80
N SER A 245 -6.48 -13.59 -22.66
CA SER A 245 -5.09 -13.17 -22.45
C SER A 245 -4.09 -14.34 -22.48
N HIS A 246 -4.47 -15.48 -21.89
CA HIS A 246 -3.66 -16.70 -21.88
C HIS A 246 -3.54 -17.30 -23.28
N LEU A 247 -4.67 -17.45 -23.98
CA LEU A 247 -4.70 -17.97 -25.35
C LEU A 247 -3.89 -17.09 -26.29
N THR A 248 -3.96 -15.76 -26.16
CA THR A 248 -3.11 -14.86 -26.96
C THR A 248 -1.62 -14.96 -26.64
N ALA A 249 -1.24 -15.38 -25.43
CA ALA A 249 0.16 -15.61 -25.09
C ALA A 249 0.73 -16.89 -25.73
N LEU A 250 -0.14 -17.83 -26.12
CA LEU A 250 0.21 -19.08 -26.78
C LEU A 250 0.29 -18.97 -28.31
N LEU A 251 -0.11 -17.83 -28.89
CA LEU A 251 -0.06 -17.60 -30.33
C LEU A 251 1.39 -17.67 -30.83
N GLN A 252 1.60 -18.41 -31.92
CA GLN A 252 2.89 -18.46 -32.60
C GLN A 252 3.07 -17.22 -33.48
N PRO A 253 4.30 -16.69 -33.60
CA PRO A 253 4.59 -15.57 -34.49
C PRO A 253 4.27 -15.93 -35.94
N GLY A 254 3.44 -15.11 -36.59
CA GLY A 254 2.92 -15.33 -37.94
C GLY A 254 1.65 -14.51 -38.16
N ASP A 255 1.29 -14.20 -39.41
CA ASP A 255 0.14 -13.35 -39.78
C ASP A 255 -1.06 -14.17 -40.27
N ASP A 256 -1.27 -15.36 -39.70
CA ASP A 256 -2.39 -16.22 -40.05
C ASP A 256 -3.74 -15.56 -39.66
N HIS A 257 -4.69 -15.52 -40.61
CA HIS A 257 -6.05 -15.00 -40.45
C HIS A 257 -6.14 -13.55 -39.91
N PRO A 258 -5.63 -12.56 -40.65
CA PRO A 258 -5.62 -11.15 -40.21
C PRO A 258 -7.05 -10.61 -39.96
N ASP A 259 -8.03 -11.05 -40.73
CA ASP A 259 -9.43 -10.63 -40.57
C ASP A 259 -10.06 -11.19 -39.30
N ALA A 260 -9.76 -12.44 -38.95
CA ALA A 260 -10.26 -13.04 -37.71
C ALA A 260 -9.65 -12.34 -36.49
N ARG A 261 -8.33 -12.08 -36.53
CA ARG A 261 -7.63 -11.35 -35.48
C ARG A 261 -8.17 -9.94 -35.27
N ARG A 262 -8.41 -9.19 -36.36
CA ARG A 262 -9.00 -7.83 -36.31
C ARG A 262 -10.40 -7.83 -35.72
N ARG A 263 -11.25 -8.79 -36.09
CA ARG A 263 -12.62 -8.92 -35.54
C ARG A 263 -12.63 -9.29 -34.06
N ILE A 264 -11.76 -10.21 -33.63
CA ILE A 264 -11.63 -10.54 -32.21
C ILE A 264 -11.10 -9.32 -31.44
N ALA A 265 -10.11 -8.61 -31.97
CA ALA A 265 -9.60 -7.39 -31.37
C ALA A 265 -10.67 -6.29 -31.25
N SER A 266 -11.54 -6.11 -32.25
CA SER A 266 -12.65 -5.15 -32.16
C SER A 266 -13.69 -5.56 -31.13
N GLN A 267 -14.03 -6.85 -31.02
CA GLN A 267 -14.93 -7.36 -29.98
C GLN A 267 -14.37 -7.15 -28.56
N LEU A 268 -13.07 -7.39 -28.36
CA LEU A 268 -12.39 -7.13 -27.08
C LEU A 268 -12.37 -5.64 -26.73
N ASN A 269 -12.16 -4.75 -27.70
CA ASN A 269 -12.24 -3.31 -27.50
C ASN A 269 -13.68 -2.86 -27.18
N ALA A 270 -14.68 -3.38 -27.88
CA ALA A 270 -16.09 -3.09 -27.61
C ALA A 270 -16.52 -3.54 -26.21
N LEU A 271 -16.02 -4.70 -25.74
CA LEU A 271 -16.21 -5.18 -24.37
C LEU A 271 -15.50 -4.29 -23.34
N ALA A 272 -14.31 -3.80 -23.67
CA ALA A 272 -13.56 -2.87 -22.83
C ALA A 272 -14.25 -1.50 -22.69
N ASP A 273 -15.03 -1.08 -23.67
CA ASP A 273 -15.75 0.19 -23.63
C ASP A 273 -17.12 0.08 -22.93
N ASN A 274 -17.75 -1.11 -22.90
CA ASN A 274 -19.13 -1.30 -22.42
C ASN A 274 -19.29 -2.21 -21.18
N LEU A 275 -18.30 -2.32 -20.28
CA LEU A 275 -18.44 -3.16 -19.08
C LEU A 275 -19.64 -2.77 -18.19
N PRO A 276 -20.40 -3.74 -17.62
CA PRO A 276 -20.29 -5.20 -17.77
C PRO A 276 -21.06 -5.78 -18.96
N ALA A 277 -21.76 -4.97 -19.75
CA ALA A 277 -22.57 -5.45 -20.87
C ALA A 277 -21.65 -5.92 -22.00
N ALA A 278 -21.72 -7.20 -22.34
CA ALA A 278 -21.14 -7.66 -23.60
C ALA A 278 -21.93 -6.99 -24.73
N ALA A 279 -21.24 -6.22 -25.57
CA ALA A 279 -21.79 -5.82 -26.87
C ALA A 279 -22.17 -7.08 -27.66
N GLU A 280 -23.14 -7.01 -28.56
CA GLU A 280 -23.55 -8.15 -29.41
C GLU A 280 -22.33 -8.76 -30.11
N VAL A 281 -21.88 -9.93 -29.60
CA VAL A 281 -20.76 -10.67 -30.19
C VAL A 281 -21.30 -11.42 -31.40
N GLN A 282 -20.92 -10.96 -32.59
CA GLN A 282 -21.22 -11.68 -33.81
C GLN A 282 -20.44 -13.00 -33.83
N PRO A 283 -21.09 -14.15 -34.10
CA PRO A 283 -20.43 -15.44 -34.18
C PRO A 283 -19.42 -15.41 -35.33
N LEU A 284 -18.14 -15.66 -34.98
CA LEU A 284 -17.05 -15.64 -35.95
C LEU A 284 -16.65 -17.07 -36.29
N ILE A 285 -16.79 -17.44 -37.56
CA ILE A 285 -16.26 -18.69 -38.10
C ILE A 285 -14.81 -18.44 -38.54
N VAL A 286 -13.85 -19.00 -37.82
CA VAL A 286 -12.43 -18.96 -38.19
C VAL A 286 -12.13 -20.15 -39.12
N PRO A 287 -11.55 -19.95 -40.31
CA PRO A 287 -11.14 -21.05 -41.17
C PRO A 287 -10.12 -21.96 -40.45
N ARG A 288 -10.21 -23.28 -40.65
CA ARG A 288 -9.37 -24.26 -39.93
C ARG A 288 -7.91 -24.30 -40.38
N ASP A 289 -7.55 -23.55 -41.42
CA ASP A 289 -6.25 -23.62 -42.06
C ASP A 289 -5.23 -22.71 -41.38
N GLY A 290 -4.31 -23.24 -40.57
CA GLY A 290 -3.21 -22.47 -39.97
C GLY A 290 -2.86 -22.90 -38.55
N ALA A 291 -1.64 -22.60 -38.10
CA ALA A 291 -1.14 -23.04 -36.79
C ALA A 291 -1.90 -22.42 -35.61
N ASN A 292 -2.47 -21.23 -35.82
CA ASN A 292 -3.19 -20.45 -34.81
C ASN A 292 -4.73 -20.57 -34.89
N SER A 293 -5.28 -21.37 -35.82
CA SER A 293 -6.73 -21.44 -36.08
C SER A 293 -7.53 -21.92 -34.86
N ALA A 294 -7.04 -22.97 -34.18
CA ALA A 294 -7.67 -23.52 -32.98
C ALA A 294 -7.72 -22.51 -31.82
N ILE A 295 -6.63 -21.78 -31.60
CA ILE A 295 -6.52 -20.77 -30.53
C ILE A 295 -7.48 -19.60 -30.80
N LEU A 296 -7.53 -19.10 -32.05
CA LEU A 296 -8.42 -18.01 -32.43
C LEU A 296 -9.90 -18.43 -32.35
N GLN A 297 -10.22 -19.67 -32.70
CA GLN A 297 -11.57 -20.21 -32.56
C GLN A 297 -11.98 -20.34 -31.09
N GLU A 298 -11.08 -20.76 -30.21
CA GLU A 298 -11.33 -20.86 -28.78
C GLU A 298 -11.55 -19.47 -28.14
N ILE A 299 -10.77 -18.46 -28.53
CA ILE A 299 -10.99 -17.07 -28.11
C ILE A 299 -12.37 -16.57 -28.55
N ALA A 300 -12.75 -16.81 -29.80
CA ALA A 300 -14.05 -16.42 -30.34
C ALA A 300 -15.21 -17.11 -29.60
N GLU A 301 -15.07 -18.40 -29.28
CA GLU A 301 -16.08 -19.15 -28.52
C GLU A 301 -16.21 -18.63 -27.08
N VAL A 302 -15.10 -18.32 -26.40
CA VAL A 302 -15.12 -17.72 -25.05
C VAL A 302 -15.90 -16.40 -25.05
N LEU A 303 -15.68 -15.54 -26.06
CA LEU A 303 -16.43 -14.28 -26.21
C LEU A 303 -17.92 -14.52 -26.52
N ALA A 304 -18.23 -15.50 -27.37
CA ALA A 304 -19.61 -15.86 -27.69
C ALA A 304 -20.36 -16.41 -26.47
N ARG A 305 -19.72 -17.27 -25.66
CA ARG A 305 -20.26 -17.77 -24.39
C ARG A 305 -20.53 -16.65 -23.39
N LEU A 306 -19.60 -15.68 -23.30
CA LEU A 306 -19.78 -14.50 -22.47
C LEU A 306 -20.99 -13.67 -22.92
N ALA A 307 -21.16 -13.46 -24.23
CA ALA A 307 -22.30 -12.72 -24.78
C ALA A 307 -23.65 -13.42 -24.58
N ARG A 308 -23.66 -14.76 -24.56
CA ARG A 308 -24.85 -15.58 -24.22
C ARG A 308 -25.17 -15.58 -22.72
N GLY A 309 -24.35 -14.93 -21.88
CA GLY A 309 -24.52 -14.92 -20.43
C GLY A 309 -24.16 -16.25 -19.77
N GLU A 310 -23.42 -17.13 -20.45
CA GLU A 310 -22.99 -18.41 -19.87
C GLU A 310 -21.94 -18.20 -18.77
N THR A 311 -21.97 -19.05 -17.76
CA THR A 311 -20.97 -19.05 -16.70
C THR A 311 -19.66 -19.66 -17.22
N ILE A 312 -18.63 -18.84 -17.31
CA ILE A 312 -17.27 -19.31 -17.64
C ILE A 312 -16.57 -19.69 -16.34
N PRO A 313 -16.13 -20.95 -16.18
CA PRO A 313 -15.46 -21.38 -14.95
C PRO A 313 -14.12 -20.65 -14.80
N LEU A 314 -13.91 -20.06 -13.63
CA LEU A 314 -12.61 -19.53 -13.25
C LEU A 314 -11.63 -20.70 -13.07
N PRO A 315 -10.42 -20.64 -13.65
CA PRO A 315 -9.36 -21.59 -13.32
C PRO A 315 -9.16 -21.59 -11.80
N GLN A 316 -9.33 -22.75 -11.17
CA GLN A 316 -9.18 -22.88 -9.72
C GLN A 316 -7.69 -22.82 -9.37
N GLY A 317 -7.15 -21.61 -9.25
CA GLY A 317 -5.96 -21.42 -8.42
C GLY A 317 -6.40 -21.54 -6.96
N GLU A 318 -5.87 -22.49 -6.20
CA GLU A 318 -5.99 -22.43 -4.74
C GLU A 318 -5.21 -21.21 -4.26
N VAL A 319 -5.90 -20.09 -4.06
CA VAL A 319 -5.34 -18.98 -3.31
C VAL A 319 -5.58 -19.33 -1.85
N GLU A 320 -4.57 -19.94 -1.25
CA GLU A 320 -4.48 -20.09 0.19
C GLU A 320 -4.73 -18.70 0.81
N LYS A 321 -5.80 -18.58 1.61
CA LYS A 321 -6.11 -17.34 2.31
C LYS A 321 -4.91 -17.04 3.19
N ALA A 322 -4.09 -16.07 2.81
CA ALA A 322 -2.96 -15.64 3.63
C ALA A 322 -3.49 -15.36 5.05
N PRO A 323 -3.12 -16.19 6.04
CA PRO A 323 -3.74 -16.13 7.36
C PRO A 323 -3.37 -14.81 8.04
N LEU A 324 -4.28 -14.30 8.87
CA LEU A 324 -4.08 -13.04 9.61
C LEU A 324 -2.86 -13.12 10.55
N LEU A 325 -2.69 -14.28 11.17
CA LEU A 325 -1.50 -14.69 11.89
C LEU A 325 -0.72 -15.62 10.99
N LEU A 326 0.57 -15.34 10.80
CA LEU A 326 1.44 -16.27 10.08
C LEU A 326 1.47 -17.60 10.85
N PRO A 327 1.37 -18.76 10.17
CA PRO A 327 1.34 -20.06 10.84
C PRO A 327 2.64 -20.31 11.64
N ASP A 328 3.73 -19.65 11.24
CA ASP A 328 5.03 -19.70 11.91
C ASP A 328 5.22 -18.67 13.04
N ALA A 329 4.14 -18.03 13.51
CA ALA A 329 4.17 -16.99 14.54
C ALA A 329 5.02 -17.37 15.76
N TRP A 330 4.85 -18.60 16.23
CA TRP A 330 5.44 -19.11 17.47
C TRP A 330 6.67 -19.99 17.24
N SER A 331 6.91 -20.43 16.00
CA SER A 331 8.02 -21.33 15.65
C SER A 331 9.23 -20.58 15.10
N ASN A 332 9.04 -19.39 14.50
CA ASN A 332 10.12 -18.69 13.80
C ASN A 332 10.93 -17.75 14.73
N PRO A 333 12.19 -18.09 15.06
CA PRO A 333 13.01 -17.26 15.94
C PRO A 333 13.42 -15.94 15.26
N ALA A 334 13.29 -15.82 13.94
CA ALA A 334 13.61 -14.57 13.25
C ALA A 334 12.76 -13.42 13.78
N TYR A 335 11.48 -13.64 14.09
CA TYR A 335 10.59 -12.58 14.61
C TYR A 335 11.08 -12.03 15.95
N LEU A 336 11.51 -12.92 16.83
CA LEU A 336 12.13 -12.58 18.10
C LEU A 336 13.44 -11.81 17.89
N HIS A 337 14.33 -12.29 17.03
CA HIS A 337 15.60 -11.63 16.72
C HIS A 337 15.40 -10.21 16.16
N PHE A 338 14.38 -10.01 15.33
CA PHE A 338 14.06 -8.67 14.81
C PHE A 338 13.59 -7.74 15.92
N ALA A 339 12.61 -8.17 16.72
CA ALA A 339 12.08 -7.35 17.81
C ALA A 339 13.17 -7.01 18.83
N LEU A 340 14.03 -7.97 19.16
CA LEU A 340 15.13 -7.77 20.11
C LEU A 340 16.22 -6.84 19.56
N LYS A 341 16.58 -6.96 18.27
CA LYS A 341 17.52 -6.03 17.63
C LYS A 341 16.98 -4.60 17.59
N THR A 342 15.71 -4.42 17.23
CA THR A 342 15.08 -3.10 17.19
C THR A 342 14.97 -2.50 18.59
N LEU A 343 14.61 -3.31 19.59
CA LEU A 343 14.60 -2.90 20.99
C LEU A 343 15.99 -2.45 21.46
N LEU A 344 17.02 -3.27 21.23
CA LEU A 344 18.38 -3.00 21.70
C LEU A 344 18.95 -1.74 21.03
N ALA A 345 18.72 -1.56 19.72
CA ALA A 345 19.09 -0.33 19.01
C ALA A 345 18.38 0.91 19.60
N THR A 346 17.09 0.80 19.88
CA THR A 346 16.31 1.91 20.45
C THR A 346 16.75 2.24 21.88
N LEU A 347 17.06 1.22 22.69
CA LEU A 347 17.60 1.39 24.05
C LEU A 347 19.01 1.99 24.04
N LEU A 348 19.87 1.57 23.11
CA LEU A 348 21.19 2.17 22.95
C LEU A 348 21.08 3.67 22.62
N CYS A 349 20.17 4.02 21.70
CA CYS A 349 19.87 5.41 21.40
C CYS A 349 19.30 6.16 22.60
N TYR A 350 18.42 5.52 23.39
CA TYR A 350 17.88 6.10 24.62
C TYR A 350 18.98 6.44 25.63
N VAL A 351 19.85 5.48 25.92
CA VAL A 351 20.99 5.66 26.82
C VAL A 351 21.91 6.75 26.30
N PHE A 352 22.20 6.77 25.00
CA PHE A 352 23.08 7.76 24.39
C PHE A 352 22.55 9.19 24.54
N TYR A 353 21.31 9.47 24.14
CA TYR A 353 20.81 10.86 24.22
C TYR A 353 20.60 11.30 25.67
N THR A 354 20.22 10.38 26.56
CA THR A 354 20.10 10.65 28.00
C THR A 354 21.46 10.93 28.62
N ALA A 355 22.50 10.16 28.27
CA ALA A 355 23.86 10.35 28.77
C ALA A 355 24.52 11.62 28.22
N ALA A 356 24.20 12.01 26.98
CA ALA A 356 24.68 13.24 26.36
C ALA A 356 23.89 14.50 26.77
N ASP A 357 22.83 14.35 27.59
CA ASP A 357 21.85 15.38 27.96
C ASP A 357 21.32 16.20 26.77
N TRP A 358 21.21 15.56 25.61
CA TRP A 358 20.79 16.22 24.38
C TRP A 358 19.30 15.98 24.13
N GLN A 359 18.45 16.63 24.93
CA GLN A 359 16.98 16.46 24.90
C GLN A 359 16.36 16.73 23.51
N GLY A 360 16.99 17.58 22.69
CA GLY A 360 16.56 17.86 21.32
C GLY A 360 16.65 16.67 20.35
N ILE A 361 17.45 15.64 20.65
CA ILE A 361 17.71 14.49 19.76
C ILE A 361 16.82 13.28 20.08
N HIS A 362 15.83 13.38 20.98
CA HIS A 362 14.93 12.26 21.32
C HIS A 362 14.24 11.59 20.10
N THR A 363 14.14 12.28 18.96
CA THR A 363 13.68 11.74 17.67
C THR A 363 14.56 10.64 17.06
N ILE A 364 15.79 10.46 17.57
CA ILE A 364 16.68 9.35 17.18
C ILE A 364 16.03 7.99 17.45
N MET A 365 15.25 7.87 18.53
CA MET A 365 14.52 6.64 18.87
C MET A 365 13.43 6.34 17.84
N LEU A 366 12.71 7.37 17.36
CA LEU A 366 11.71 7.23 16.30
C LEU A 366 12.37 6.76 15.00
N SER A 367 13.55 7.29 14.69
CA SER A 367 14.31 6.91 13.49
C SER A 367 14.67 5.43 13.49
N CYS A 368 15.09 4.87 14.62
CA CYS A 368 15.37 3.42 14.76
C CYS A 368 14.14 2.58 14.40
N VAL A 369 12.96 2.95 14.91
CA VAL A 369 11.70 2.27 14.61
C VAL A 369 11.37 2.40 13.13
N ILE A 370 11.43 3.61 12.59
CA ILE A 370 11.11 3.89 11.18
C ILE A 370 11.96 3.06 10.23
N VAL A 371 13.26 2.91 10.52
CA VAL A 371 14.22 2.10 9.75
C VAL A 371 13.98 0.59 9.90
N ALA A 372 13.49 0.14 11.05
CA ALA A 372 13.12 -1.24 11.29
C ALA A 372 11.87 -1.65 10.47
N GLN A 373 12.08 -1.97 9.18
CA GLN A 373 11.03 -2.48 8.30
C GLN A 373 10.99 -4.01 8.27
N PRO A 374 9.82 -4.64 8.04
CA PRO A 374 9.68 -6.10 8.10
C PRO A 374 10.42 -6.89 6.99
N GLY A 375 10.77 -6.26 5.86
CA GLY A 375 11.23 -6.97 4.64
C GLY A 375 12.73 -6.84 4.34
N LEU A 376 13.50 -7.91 4.58
CA LEU A 376 14.98 -7.94 4.47
C LEU A 376 15.56 -7.42 3.14
N GLY A 377 14.95 -7.72 1.99
CA GLY A 377 15.46 -7.29 0.66
C GLY A 377 15.14 -5.84 0.27
N ALA A 378 14.00 -5.31 0.70
CA ALA A 378 13.57 -3.94 0.39
C ALA A 378 14.09 -2.90 1.38
N THR A 379 14.56 -3.33 2.56
CA THR A 379 15.04 -2.41 3.62
C THR A 379 16.31 -1.65 3.21
N MET A 380 17.26 -2.30 2.53
CA MET A 380 18.52 -1.65 2.12
C MET A 380 18.28 -0.52 1.10
N GLN A 381 17.53 -0.79 0.02
CA GLN A 381 17.20 0.22 -0.99
C GLN A 381 16.39 1.37 -0.39
N LYS A 382 15.41 1.07 0.46
CA LYS A 382 14.59 2.11 1.12
C LYS A 382 15.39 2.93 2.13
N THR A 383 16.35 2.33 2.84
CA THR A 383 17.21 3.05 3.78
C THR A 383 18.12 4.02 3.02
N TRP A 384 18.71 3.60 1.89
CA TRP A 384 19.48 4.49 1.02
C TRP A 384 18.64 5.65 0.47
N LEU A 385 17.42 5.36 0.01
CA LEU A 385 16.48 6.41 -0.43
C LEU A 385 16.13 7.39 0.68
N ARG A 386 16.01 6.92 1.93
CA ARG A 386 15.76 7.78 3.10
C ARG A 386 16.95 8.66 3.43
N ILE A 387 18.17 8.10 3.42
CA ILE A 387 19.40 8.88 3.64
C ILE A 387 19.56 9.93 2.54
N GLY A 388 19.39 9.53 1.28
CA GLY A 388 19.44 10.46 0.15
C GLY A 388 18.37 11.55 0.23
N GLY A 389 17.14 11.18 0.57
CA GLY A 389 16.03 12.12 0.78
C GLY A 389 16.28 13.08 1.95
N ALA A 390 16.83 12.59 3.07
CA ALA A 390 17.16 13.42 4.23
C ALA A 390 18.28 14.42 3.90
N LEU A 391 19.35 13.97 3.22
CA LEU A 391 20.44 14.86 2.79
C LEU A 391 19.95 15.94 1.81
N LEU A 392 19.14 15.54 0.83
CA LEU A 392 18.54 16.48 -0.12
C LEU A 392 17.60 17.47 0.57
N ALA A 393 16.75 16.99 1.49
CA ALA A 393 15.84 17.85 2.25
C ALA A 393 16.60 18.84 3.15
N THR A 394 17.67 18.39 3.83
CA THR A 394 18.53 19.28 4.62
C THR A 394 19.22 20.32 3.75
N LEU A 395 19.72 19.94 2.57
CA LEU A 395 20.31 20.87 1.61
C LEU A 395 19.31 21.93 1.16
N ILE A 396 18.11 21.52 0.75
CA ILE A 396 17.03 22.43 0.33
C ILE A 396 16.62 23.33 1.50
N ALA A 397 16.46 22.79 2.70
CA ALA A 397 16.12 23.56 3.89
C ALA A 397 17.18 24.62 4.20
N LEU A 398 18.46 24.25 4.11
CA LEU A 398 19.58 25.17 4.33
C LEU A 398 19.61 26.28 3.26
N LEU A 399 19.35 25.95 1.99
CA LEU A 399 19.20 26.95 0.93
C LEU A 399 18.03 27.90 1.19
N LEU A 400 16.87 27.38 1.62
CA LEU A 400 15.72 28.22 1.95
C LEU A 400 15.99 29.13 3.15
N ILE A 401 16.65 28.63 4.19
CA ILE A 401 17.03 29.43 5.37
C ILE A 401 18.01 30.54 4.97
N VAL A 402 19.00 30.24 4.13
CA VAL A 402 20.03 31.22 3.73
C VAL A 402 19.48 32.25 2.74
N PHE A 403 18.64 31.84 1.78
CA PHE A 403 18.25 32.70 0.66
C PHE A 403 16.82 33.24 0.73
N VAL A 404 15.90 32.59 1.45
CA VAL A 404 14.47 32.97 1.47
C VAL A 404 14.10 33.62 2.79
N GLN A 405 14.53 33.06 3.92
CA GLN A 405 14.22 33.60 5.25
C GLN A 405 14.60 35.09 5.43
N PRO A 406 15.74 35.58 4.90
CA PRO A 406 16.08 37.01 5.02
C PRO A 406 15.08 37.95 4.32
N TRP A 407 14.38 37.46 3.29
CA TRP A 407 13.37 38.23 2.57
C TRP A 407 11.99 38.13 3.23
N THR A 408 11.70 37.07 3.98
CA THR A 408 10.45 36.99 4.74
C THR A 408 10.49 37.85 5.99
N ASP A 409 11.66 37.96 6.63
CA ASP A 409 11.85 38.81 7.81
C ASP A 409 11.81 40.31 7.48
N SER A 410 11.99 40.69 6.20
CA SER A 410 11.82 42.08 5.75
C SER A 410 10.39 42.44 5.34
N LEU A 411 9.45 41.48 5.38
CA LEU A 411 8.02 41.67 5.11
C LEU A 411 7.17 41.81 6.38
N SER A 412 7.76 41.59 7.57
CA SER A 412 7.19 41.96 8.88
C SER A 412 7.69 43.34 9.28
#